data_AF-A0A484PAJ6-F1
#
_entry.id   AF-A0A484PAJ6-F1
#
_cell.length_a   1.000
_cell.length_b   1.000
_cell.length_c   1.000
_cell.angle_alpha   90.00
_cell.angle_beta   90.00
_cell.angle_gamma   90.00
#
_symmetry.space_group_name_H-M   'P 1'
#
loop_
_entity.id
_entity.type
_entity.pdbx_description
1 polymer ?
#
loop_
_entity_poly.entity_id
_entity_poly.type
_entity_poly.pdbx_seq_one_letter_code
_entity_poly.pdbx_strand_id
1 'polypeptide(L)'
;MLTLALLSAGLAAGLLAWWASRWLKHGWEGYRDAFTEEARWRLDEFFVFVDPGQLWLLTVALCAAAVAAAYLLSGSVTVALSCGGLGLLLPRWLAGRARHQRLARFDTQLPDALLALAWSLRAGASLPVALRSLMEESQAPLSQEFALLMREQRMGVSLDACLSNLHSRMPTESAGLMCAALRIATRTGGNLADALERIAANLRARLLIHRRIHALTAQGRLQAWVVGALPLVIGLALQRLEPEAMQAMWQTPAGWGVLALIVLLEVVGVWMIRRVMRIEV
;
A
#
# COMPACT_ATOMS: atom_id res chain seq x y z
N MET A 1 -55.17 3.08 19.56
CA MET A 1 -53.87 2.45 19.95
C MET A 1 -52.80 2.56 18.86
N LEU A 2 -53.13 2.44 17.57
CA LEU A 2 -52.16 2.57 16.46
C LEU A 2 -51.55 3.98 16.29
N THR A 3 -52.30 5.04 16.59
CA THR A 3 -51.83 6.44 16.45
C THR A 3 -50.81 6.86 17.52
N LEU A 4 -50.91 6.30 18.74
CA LEU A 4 -49.95 6.54 19.82
C LEU A 4 -48.60 5.84 19.58
N ALA A 5 -48.61 4.67 18.95
CA ALA A 5 -47.40 3.93 18.58
C ALA A 5 -46.59 4.63 17.47
N LEU A 6 -47.27 5.29 16.51
CA LEU A 6 -46.63 6.06 15.44
C LEU A 6 -45.96 7.34 15.96
N LEU A 7 -46.55 8.00 16.96
CA LEU A 7 -45.96 9.19 17.58
C LEU A 7 -44.75 8.87 18.45
N SER A 8 -44.75 7.75 19.18
CA SER A 8 -43.58 7.30 19.95
C SER A 8 -42.42 6.86 19.06
N ALA A 9 -42.70 6.24 17.90
CA ALA A 9 -41.68 5.86 16.93
C ALA A 9 -41.03 7.08 16.26
N GLY A 10 -41.81 8.13 15.98
CA GLY A 10 -41.30 9.40 15.44
C GLY A 10 -40.38 10.14 16.41
N LEU A 11 -40.72 10.17 17.70
CA LEU A 11 -39.89 10.79 18.75
C LEU A 11 -38.60 10.00 19.01
N ALA A 12 -38.66 8.67 18.96
CA ALA A 12 -37.47 7.81 19.06
C ALA A 12 -36.53 7.99 17.87
N ALA A 13 -37.06 8.08 16.64
CA ALA A 13 -36.28 8.37 15.44
C ALA A 13 -35.64 9.77 15.48
N GLY A 14 -36.38 10.77 15.99
CA GLY A 14 -35.86 12.13 16.19
C GLY A 14 -34.75 12.20 17.23
N LEU A 15 -34.88 11.48 18.35
CA LEU A 15 -33.85 11.40 19.39
C LEU A 15 -32.61 10.63 18.92
N LEU A 16 -32.78 9.56 18.13
CA LEU A 16 -31.66 8.84 17.51
C LEU A 16 -30.95 9.68 16.45
N ALA A 17 -31.69 10.47 15.65
CA ALA A 17 -31.10 11.41 14.68
C ALA A 17 -30.38 12.59 15.37
N TRP A 18 -30.94 13.11 16.47
CA TRP A 18 -30.32 14.16 17.27
C TRP A 18 -29.08 13.64 18.03
N TRP A 19 -29.15 12.43 18.57
CA TRP A 19 -28.02 11.76 19.22
C TRP A 19 -26.93 11.40 18.22
N ALA A 20 -27.29 10.85 17.05
CA ALA A 20 -26.37 10.57 15.96
C ALA A 20 -25.71 11.84 15.44
N SER A 21 -26.45 12.95 15.24
CA SER A 21 -25.86 14.22 14.81
C SER A 21 -24.95 14.85 15.86
N ARG A 22 -25.18 14.61 17.16
CA ARG A 22 -24.32 15.10 18.25
C ARG A 22 -23.06 14.25 18.43
N TRP A 23 -23.16 12.93 18.23
CA TRP A 23 -22.01 12.01 18.18
C TRP A 23 -21.15 12.24 16.94
N LEU A 24 -21.79 12.47 15.79
CA LEU A 24 -21.11 12.78 14.53
C LEU A 24 -20.35 14.10 14.63
N LYS A 25 -20.88 15.12 15.34
CA LYS A 25 -20.21 16.42 15.58
C LYS A 25 -18.99 16.34 16.49
N HIS A 26 -19.03 15.55 17.56
CA HIS A 26 -17.86 15.36 18.45
C HIS A 26 -16.77 14.47 17.82
N GLY A 27 -17.14 13.55 16.91
CA GLY A 27 -16.18 12.85 16.05
C GLY A 27 -15.67 13.69 14.86
N TRP A 28 -16.40 14.75 14.47
CA TRP A 28 -16.11 15.62 13.32
C TRP A 28 -14.92 16.54 13.55
N GLU A 29 -14.73 17.04 14.77
CA GLU A 29 -13.66 17.99 15.10
C GLU A 29 -12.32 17.28 15.24
N GLY A 30 -12.28 16.13 15.93
CA GLY A 30 -11.06 15.30 16.03
C GLY A 30 -10.60 14.69 14.69
N TYR A 31 -11.53 14.36 13.79
CA TYR A 31 -11.18 13.82 12.46
C TYR A 31 -10.77 14.92 11.48
N ARG A 32 -11.34 16.12 11.60
CA ARG A 32 -10.96 17.29 10.80
C ARG A 32 -9.56 17.75 11.16
N ASP A 33 -9.21 17.82 12.44
CA ASP A 33 -7.89 18.27 12.88
C ASP A 33 -6.80 17.22 12.60
N ALA A 34 -7.06 15.92 12.83
CA ALA A 34 -6.13 14.85 12.48
C ALA A 34 -5.91 14.69 10.96
N PHE A 35 -6.92 14.93 10.14
CA PHE A 35 -6.81 14.84 8.68
C PHE A 35 -6.19 16.10 8.07
N THR A 36 -6.41 17.30 8.65
CA THR A 36 -5.84 18.54 8.13
C THR A 36 -4.39 18.77 8.55
N GLU A 37 -3.96 18.37 9.75
CA GLU A 37 -2.54 18.45 10.12
C GLU A 37 -1.70 17.37 9.40
N GLU A 38 -2.19 16.13 9.32
CA GLU A 38 -1.42 15.04 8.71
C GLU A 38 -1.44 15.07 7.17
N ALA A 39 -2.50 15.62 6.55
CA ALA A 39 -2.52 15.87 5.11
C ALA A 39 -1.68 17.09 4.71
N ARG A 40 -1.63 18.15 5.53
CA ARG A 40 -0.85 19.35 5.21
C ARG A 40 0.66 19.12 5.32
N TRP A 41 1.10 18.21 6.20
CA TRP A 41 2.50 17.75 6.25
C TRP A 41 2.87 16.73 5.16
N ARG A 42 1.93 15.90 4.67
CA ARG A 42 2.19 14.89 3.61
C ARG A 42 1.96 15.37 2.19
N LEU A 43 1.19 16.43 1.96
CA LEU A 43 0.85 16.90 0.61
C LEU A 43 1.84 17.90 0.02
N ASP A 44 2.66 18.57 0.84
CA ASP A 44 3.86 19.28 0.36
C ASP A 44 4.99 18.33 -0.06
N GLU A 45 4.89 17.05 0.34
CA GLU A 45 5.87 15.99 0.12
C GLU A 45 5.62 15.21 -1.20
N PHE A 46 4.43 15.34 -1.78
CA PHE A 46 4.06 14.75 -3.06
C PHE A 46 3.79 15.88 -4.04
N PHE A 47 4.64 16.04 -5.05
CA PHE A 47 4.43 16.88 -6.24
C PHE A 47 3.26 16.35 -7.11
N VAL A 48 2.11 16.16 -6.49
CA VAL A 48 0.82 15.97 -7.14
C VAL A 48 -0.07 17.04 -6.51
N PHE A 49 -0.26 18.15 -7.22
CA PHE A 49 -1.26 19.17 -6.88
C PHE A 49 -2.67 18.58 -7.05
N VAL A 50 -3.04 17.56 -6.26
CA VAL A 50 -4.46 17.27 -6.04
C VAL A 50 -4.82 17.99 -4.76
N ASP A 51 -5.65 19.01 -4.92
CA ASP A 51 -6.23 19.77 -3.82
C ASP A 51 -6.83 18.78 -2.79
N PRO A 52 -6.38 18.75 -1.52
CA PRO A 52 -6.90 17.83 -0.52
C PRO A 52 -8.43 17.89 -0.39
N GLY A 53 -9.01 19.07 -0.67
CA GLY A 53 -10.46 19.26 -0.77
C GLY A 53 -11.11 18.51 -1.94
N GLN A 54 -10.44 18.43 -3.10
CA GLN A 54 -10.94 17.70 -4.27
C GLN A 54 -10.86 16.19 -4.09
N LEU A 55 -9.81 15.67 -3.45
CA LEU A 55 -9.72 14.24 -3.09
C LEU A 55 -10.81 13.85 -2.08
N TRP A 56 -11.11 14.72 -1.13
CA TRP A 56 -12.18 14.52 -0.16
C TRP A 56 -13.56 14.57 -0.82
N LEU A 57 -13.82 15.55 -1.69
CA LEU A 57 -15.04 15.65 -2.48
C LEU A 57 -15.25 14.43 -3.38
N LEU A 58 -14.20 13.98 -4.06
CA LEU A 58 -14.24 12.80 -4.93
C LEU A 58 -14.48 11.52 -4.13
N THR A 59 -13.89 11.42 -2.93
CA THR A 59 -14.11 10.32 -1.99
C THR A 59 -15.55 10.29 -1.48
N VAL A 60 -16.08 11.43 -1.06
CA VAL A 60 -17.47 11.57 -0.57
C VAL A 60 -18.45 11.26 -1.70
N ALA A 61 -18.18 11.74 -2.92
CA ALA A 61 -18.97 11.43 -4.10
C ALA A 61 -18.95 9.94 -4.45
N LEU A 62 -17.80 9.29 -4.39
CA LEU A 62 -17.67 7.83 -4.59
C LEU A 62 -18.39 7.02 -3.51
N CYS A 63 -18.29 7.44 -2.24
CA CYS A 63 -19.03 6.81 -1.15
C CYS A 63 -20.54 6.97 -1.32
N ALA A 64 -21.00 8.17 -1.66
CA ALA A 64 -22.42 8.43 -1.91
C ALA A 64 -22.94 7.62 -3.11
N ALA A 65 -22.16 7.53 -4.19
CA ALA A 65 -22.48 6.70 -5.35
C ALA A 65 -22.51 5.21 -5.01
N ALA A 66 -21.56 4.71 -4.20
CA ALA A 66 -21.53 3.32 -3.76
C ALA A 66 -22.70 2.96 -2.84
N VAL A 67 -23.08 3.86 -1.92
CA VAL A 67 -24.26 3.71 -1.04
C VAL A 67 -25.54 3.73 -1.87
N ALA A 68 -25.67 4.66 -2.83
CA ALA A 68 -26.82 4.73 -3.73
C ALA A 68 -26.94 3.47 -4.61
N ALA A 69 -25.84 2.99 -5.19
CA ALA A 69 -25.81 1.77 -5.98
C ALA A 69 -26.15 0.52 -5.14
N ALA A 70 -25.60 0.40 -3.92
CA ALA A 70 -25.90 -0.70 -3.01
C ALA A 70 -27.37 -0.70 -2.57
N TYR A 71 -27.97 0.48 -2.37
CA TYR A 71 -29.38 0.62 -2.04
C TYR A 71 -30.28 0.26 -3.24
N LEU A 72 -29.95 0.72 -4.44
CA LEU A 72 -30.70 0.42 -5.66
C LEU A 72 -30.65 -1.08 -6.04
N LEU A 73 -29.54 -1.76 -5.77
CA LEU A 73 -29.36 -3.18 -6.09
C LEU A 73 -29.91 -4.12 -5.01
N SER A 74 -29.85 -3.76 -3.73
CA SER A 74 -30.24 -4.67 -2.63
C SER A 74 -31.58 -4.33 -1.97
N GLY A 75 -32.09 -3.10 -2.11
CA GLY A 75 -33.28 -2.61 -1.40
C GLY A 75 -33.15 -2.57 0.14
N SER A 76 -31.98 -2.91 0.70
CA SER A 76 -31.77 -3.06 2.13
C SER A 76 -30.88 -1.95 2.70
N VAL A 77 -31.42 -1.24 3.69
CA VAL A 77 -30.73 -0.14 4.40
C VAL A 77 -29.50 -0.63 5.16
N THR A 78 -29.49 -1.88 5.63
CA THR A 78 -28.35 -2.44 6.37
C THR A 78 -27.13 -2.64 5.46
N VAL A 79 -27.35 -3.14 4.23
CA VAL A 79 -26.29 -3.34 3.23
C VAL A 79 -25.69 -1.99 2.81
N ALA A 80 -26.54 -0.99 2.59
CA ALA A 80 -26.13 0.37 2.23
C ALA A 80 -25.26 1.03 3.33
N LEU A 81 -25.64 0.89 4.62
CA LEU A 81 -24.86 1.40 5.74
C LEU A 81 -23.51 0.68 5.90
N SER A 82 -23.46 -0.64 5.75
CA SER A 82 -22.19 -1.38 5.79
C SER A 82 -21.26 -1.02 4.62
N CYS A 83 -21.80 -0.79 3.42
CA CYS A 83 -21.01 -0.32 2.27
C CYS A 83 -20.49 1.11 2.49
N GLY A 84 -21.29 2.01 3.10
CA GLY A 84 -20.85 3.36 3.45
C GLY A 84 -19.71 3.38 4.47
N GLY A 85 -19.77 2.51 5.49
CA GLY A 85 -18.69 2.34 6.47
C GLY A 85 -17.38 1.84 5.84
N LEU A 86 -17.46 0.87 4.92
CA LEU A 86 -16.31 0.40 4.14
C LEU A 86 -15.78 1.44 3.17
N GLY A 87 -16.66 2.29 2.62
CA GLY A 87 -16.31 3.40 1.74
C GLY A 87 -15.35 4.40 2.40
N LEU A 88 -15.43 4.60 3.71
CA LEU A 88 -14.52 5.47 4.46
C LEU A 88 -13.11 4.89 4.67
N LEU A 89 -12.95 3.57 4.55
CA LEU A 89 -11.65 2.89 4.67
C LEU A 89 -10.91 2.85 3.33
N LEU A 90 -11.63 2.92 2.22
CA LEU A 90 -11.09 2.89 0.85
C LEU A 90 -10.00 3.96 0.57
N PRO A 91 -10.17 5.24 0.96
CA PRO A 91 -9.22 6.30 0.66
C PRO A 91 -7.93 6.14 1.45
N ARG A 92 -8.05 5.72 2.72
CA ARG A 92 -6.89 5.41 3.57
C ARG A 92 -6.08 4.27 2.98
N TRP A 93 -6.75 3.23 2.50
CA TRP A 93 -6.09 2.11 1.83
C TRP A 93 -5.43 2.53 0.51
N LEU A 94 -6.12 3.32 -0.32
CA LEU A 94 -5.57 3.84 -1.58
C LEU A 94 -4.37 4.76 -1.35
N ALA A 95 -4.44 5.66 -0.37
CA ALA A 95 -3.32 6.54 -0.01
C ALA A 95 -2.12 5.74 0.52
N GLY A 96 -2.35 4.75 1.38
CA GLY A 96 -1.29 3.84 1.84
C GLY A 96 -0.65 3.08 0.68
N ARG A 97 -1.47 2.57 -0.25
CA ARG A 97 -1.00 1.87 -1.44
C ARG A 97 -0.21 2.78 -2.39
N ALA A 98 -0.66 4.02 -2.58
CA ALA A 98 0.05 5.02 -3.39
C ALA A 98 1.41 5.39 -2.76
N ARG A 99 1.46 5.56 -1.43
CA ARG A 99 2.70 5.78 -0.68
C ARG A 99 3.68 4.63 -0.86
N HIS A 100 3.23 3.39 -0.68
CA HIS A 100 4.07 2.21 -0.90
C HIS A 100 4.60 2.13 -2.33
N GLN A 101 3.76 2.41 -3.34
CA GLN A 101 4.21 2.44 -4.74
C GLN A 101 5.25 3.53 -4.98
N ARG A 102 5.10 4.72 -4.38
CA ARG A 102 6.07 5.80 -4.50
C ARG A 102 7.42 5.40 -3.90
N LEU A 103 7.43 4.85 -2.68
CA LEU A 103 8.65 4.38 -2.03
C LEU A 103 9.34 3.27 -2.84
N ALA A 104 8.56 2.30 -3.33
CA ALA A 104 9.10 1.23 -4.17
C ALA A 104 9.69 1.77 -5.49
N ARG A 105 9.05 2.75 -6.13
CA ARG A 105 9.57 3.40 -7.34
C ARG A 105 10.88 4.13 -7.05
N PHE A 106 10.95 4.89 -5.96
CA PHE A 106 12.17 5.55 -5.51
C PHE A 106 13.33 4.55 -5.37
N ASP A 107 13.11 3.45 -4.64
CA ASP A 107 14.12 2.41 -4.43
C ASP A 107 14.57 1.72 -5.72
N THR A 108 13.66 1.53 -6.68
CA THR A 108 14.03 0.96 -7.99
C THR A 108 14.85 1.91 -8.87
N GLN A 109 14.66 3.22 -8.73
CA GLN A 109 15.35 4.25 -9.52
C GLN A 109 16.72 4.62 -8.91
N LEU A 110 16.87 4.46 -7.60
CA LEU A 110 18.05 4.90 -6.85
C LEU A 110 19.39 4.32 -7.34
N PRO A 111 19.52 3.01 -7.66
CA PRO A 111 20.81 2.45 -8.08
C PRO A 111 21.32 3.10 -9.38
N ASP A 112 20.46 3.27 -10.38
CA ASP A 112 20.84 3.87 -11.65
C ASP A 112 21.15 5.37 -11.49
N ALA A 113 20.40 6.07 -10.63
CA ALA A 113 20.68 7.46 -10.27
C ALA A 113 22.06 7.66 -9.62
N LEU A 114 22.45 6.77 -8.69
CA LEU A 114 23.75 6.83 -8.03
C LEU A 114 24.90 6.52 -9.00
N LEU A 115 24.71 5.60 -9.96
CA LEU A 115 25.69 5.36 -11.04
C LEU A 115 25.86 6.58 -11.94
N ALA A 116 24.75 7.21 -12.35
CA ALA A 116 24.81 8.43 -13.16
C ALA A 116 25.58 9.55 -12.43
N LEU A 117 25.30 9.77 -11.14
CA LEU A 117 26.05 10.72 -10.31
C LEU A 117 27.53 10.35 -10.22
N ALA A 118 27.85 9.07 -10.00
CA ALA A 118 29.23 8.60 -9.93
C ALA A 118 30.00 8.90 -11.22
N TRP A 119 29.39 8.67 -12.39
CA TRP A 119 29.99 8.97 -13.69
C TRP A 119 30.17 10.47 -13.92
N SER A 120 29.19 11.31 -13.59
CA SER A 120 29.32 12.77 -13.70
C SER A 120 30.46 13.30 -12.81
N LEU A 121 30.56 12.81 -11.58
CA LEU A 121 31.62 13.20 -10.65
C LEU A 121 32.99 12.70 -11.11
N ARG A 122 33.07 11.47 -11.66
CA ARG A 122 34.30 10.91 -12.24
C ARG A 122 34.75 11.70 -13.47
N ALA A 123 33.82 12.27 -14.23
CA ALA A 123 34.08 13.19 -15.34
C ALA A 123 34.51 14.61 -14.88
N GLY A 124 34.58 14.86 -13.57
CA GLY A 124 35.02 16.13 -12.99
C GLY A 124 33.91 17.15 -12.74
N ALA A 125 32.64 16.78 -12.91
CA ALA A 125 31.54 17.66 -12.54
C ALA A 125 31.51 17.90 -11.03
N SER A 126 31.06 19.08 -10.60
CA SER A 126 30.78 19.33 -9.18
C SER A 126 29.47 18.64 -8.76
N LEU A 127 29.34 18.28 -7.49
CA LEU A 127 28.12 17.63 -6.97
C LEU A 127 26.83 18.40 -7.30
N PRO A 128 26.75 19.73 -7.17
CA PRO A 128 25.56 20.48 -7.57
C PRO A 128 25.22 20.42 -9.06
N VAL A 129 26.23 20.25 -9.93
CA VAL A 129 26.04 20.09 -11.39
C VAL A 129 25.55 18.68 -11.70
N ALA A 130 26.19 17.65 -11.11
CA ALA A 130 25.79 16.26 -11.27
C ALA A 130 24.34 16.02 -10.79
N LEU A 131 23.96 16.58 -9.63
CA LEU A 131 22.60 16.50 -9.10
C LEU A 131 21.57 17.16 -10.01
N ARG A 132 21.93 18.24 -10.71
CA ARG A 132 21.04 18.90 -11.66
C ARG A 132 20.78 18.05 -12.90
N SER A 133 21.83 17.47 -13.48
CA SER A 133 21.70 16.54 -14.61
C SER A 133 20.81 15.35 -14.23
N LEU A 134 21.04 14.79 -13.04
CA LEU A 134 20.22 13.69 -12.53
C LEU A 134 18.73 14.06 -12.44
N MET A 135 18.41 15.26 -11.96
CA MET A 135 17.03 15.72 -11.85
C MET A 135 16.33 15.85 -13.21
N GLU A 136 17.06 16.30 -14.23
CA GLU A 136 16.54 16.48 -15.59
C GLU A 136 16.30 15.14 -16.30
N GLU A 137 17.15 14.15 -16.03
CA GLU A 137 17.07 12.81 -16.64
C GLU A 137 16.14 11.85 -15.89
N SER A 138 15.85 12.13 -14.62
CA SER A 138 15.08 11.21 -13.75
C SER A 138 13.58 11.49 -13.75
N GLN A 139 12.81 10.41 -13.66
CA GLN A 139 11.36 10.50 -13.48
C GLN A 139 10.99 10.71 -12.00
N ALA A 140 9.76 11.17 -11.76
CA ALA A 140 9.19 11.17 -10.41
C ALA A 140 9.11 9.74 -9.86
N PRO A 141 9.31 9.52 -8.54
CA PRO A 141 9.51 10.53 -7.50
C PRO A 141 10.96 11.00 -7.29
N LEU A 142 11.95 10.38 -7.94
CA LEU A 142 13.36 10.69 -7.67
C LEU A 142 13.73 12.13 -8.03
N SER A 143 13.34 12.62 -9.21
CA SER A 143 13.62 14.01 -9.59
C SER A 143 13.00 15.04 -8.65
N GLN A 144 11.83 14.74 -8.07
CA GLN A 144 11.15 15.62 -7.12
C GLN A 144 11.92 15.73 -5.80
N GLU A 145 12.38 14.60 -5.25
CA GLU A 145 13.13 14.59 -3.99
C GLU A 145 14.49 15.26 -4.09
N PHE A 146 15.22 15.02 -5.19
CA PHE A 146 16.48 15.70 -5.43
C PHE A 146 16.29 17.20 -5.74
N ALA A 147 15.17 17.58 -6.39
CA ALA A 147 14.81 19.00 -6.56
C ALA A 147 14.59 19.71 -5.22
N LEU A 148 13.87 19.07 -4.29
CA LEU A 148 13.67 19.58 -2.94
C LEU A 148 15.00 19.70 -2.19
N LEU A 149 15.86 18.68 -2.27
CA LEU A 149 17.20 18.71 -1.68
C LEU A 149 18.03 19.88 -2.21
N MET A 150 18.06 20.10 -3.53
CA MET A 150 18.78 21.22 -4.14
C MET A 150 18.17 22.58 -3.74
N ARG A 151 16.83 22.66 -3.62
CA ARG A 151 16.14 23.87 -3.16
C ARG A 151 16.51 24.20 -1.71
N GLU A 152 16.49 23.22 -0.82
CA GLU A 152 16.92 23.36 0.59
C GLU A 152 18.38 23.85 0.66
N GLN A 153 19.28 23.27 -0.14
CA GLN A 153 20.68 23.72 -0.20
C GLN A 153 20.83 25.17 -0.66
N ARG A 154 20.07 25.60 -1.68
CA ARG A 154 20.09 27.01 -2.15
C ARG A 154 19.59 27.98 -1.09
N MET A 155 18.75 27.53 -0.16
CA MET A 155 18.28 28.30 0.99
C MET A 155 19.28 28.29 2.16
N GLY A 156 20.47 27.71 2.00
CA GLY A 156 21.52 27.68 3.01
C GLY A 156 21.42 26.52 4.02
N VAL A 157 20.52 25.56 3.81
CA VAL A 157 20.44 24.36 4.66
C VAL A 157 21.66 23.47 4.39
N SER A 158 22.28 22.96 5.46
CA SER A 158 23.44 22.07 5.35
C SER A 158 23.08 20.78 4.59
N LEU A 159 24.04 20.22 3.83
CA LEU A 159 23.82 18.96 3.10
C LEU A 159 23.36 17.81 4.02
N ASP A 160 23.91 17.75 5.23
CA ASP A 160 23.57 16.74 6.24
C ASP A 160 22.09 16.81 6.63
N ALA A 161 21.58 18.03 6.85
CA ALA A 161 20.17 18.27 7.12
C ALA A 161 19.29 18.00 5.90
N CYS A 162 19.69 18.41 4.69
CA CYS A 162 18.90 18.13 3.49
C CYS A 162 18.77 16.62 3.20
N LEU A 163 19.84 15.85 3.42
CA LEU A 163 19.82 14.38 3.29
C LEU A 163 18.95 13.73 4.38
N SER A 164 18.94 14.28 5.59
CA SER A 164 18.07 13.82 6.67
C SER A 164 16.60 14.09 6.35
N ASN A 165 16.28 15.28 5.81
CA ASN A 165 14.94 15.61 5.33
C ASN A 165 14.53 14.68 4.18
N LEU A 166 15.41 14.42 3.21
CA LEU A 166 15.11 13.46 2.14
C LEU A 166 14.77 12.08 2.71
N HIS A 167 15.51 11.60 3.71
CA HIS A 167 15.23 10.32 4.34
C HIS A 167 13.93 10.31 5.16
N SER A 168 13.53 11.42 5.78
CA SER A 168 12.24 11.50 6.48
C SER A 168 11.07 11.38 5.50
N ARG A 169 11.21 11.95 4.29
CA ARG A 169 10.21 11.86 3.21
C ARG A 169 10.21 10.49 2.53
N MET A 170 11.40 9.91 2.37
CA MET A 170 11.63 8.58 1.79
C MET A 170 12.26 7.63 2.83
N PRO A 171 11.48 7.11 3.79
CA PRO A 171 11.98 6.25 4.86
C PRO A 171 12.20 4.82 4.37
N THR A 172 13.07 4.63 3.39
CA THR A 172 13.51 3.31 2.89
C THR A 172 14.93 3.01 3.34
N GLU A 173 15.25 1.72 3.47
CA GLU A 173 16.62 1.29 3.80
C GLU A 173 17.62 1.80 2.74
N SER A 174 17.24 1.74 1.47
CA SER A 174 18.04 2.22 0.34
C SER A 174 18.36 3.72 0.44
N ALA A 175 17.36 4.55 0.80
CA ALA A 175 17.57 5.97 1.03
C ALA A 175 18.49 6.23 2.23
N GLY A 176 18.33 5.47 3.32
CA GLY A 176 19.19 5.56 4.50
C GLY A 176 20.66 5.25 4.19
N LEU A 177 20.91 4.16 3.44
CA LEU A 177 22.25 3.77 2.98
C LEU A 177 22.88 4.84 2.08
N MET A 178 22.11 5.37 1.13
CA MET A 178 22.55 6.47 0.28
C MET A 178 22.93 7.70 1.10
N CYS A 179 22.04 8.17 1.99
CA CYS A 179 22.27 9.37 2.80
C CYS A 179 23.50 9.21 3.70
N ALA A 180 23.65 8.08 4.37
CA ALA A 180 24.82 7.80 5.21
C ALA A 180 26.12 7.87 4.40
N ALA A 181 26.13 7.28 3.22
CA ALA A 181 27.34 7.21 2.43
C ALA A 181 27.68 8.53 1.71
N LEU A 182 26.69 9.31 1.25
CA LEU A 182 26.91 10.69 0.78
C LEU A 182 27.50 11.57 1.88
N ARG A 183 27.03 11.44 3.12
CA ARG A 183 27.59 12.17 4.28
C ARG A 183 29.04 11.78 4.56
N ILE A 184 29.37 10.49 4.49
CA ILE A 184 30.74 10.01 4.68
C ILE A 184 31.64 10.53 3.55
N ALA A 185 31.24 10.29 2.31
CA ALA A 185 32.06 10.57 1.13
C ALA A 185 32.31 12.07 0.90
N THR A 186 31.39 12.94 1.30
CA THR A 186 31.59 14.39 1.25
C THR A 186 32.53 14.92 2.33
N ARG A 187 32.69 14.20 3.46
CA ARG A 187 33.61 14.58 4.55
C ARG A 187 35.05 14.12 4.29
N THR A 188 35.24 12.94 3.70
CA THR A 188 36.58 12.37 3.44
C THR A 188 37.21 12.84 2.13
N GLY A 189 36.45 13.47 1.22
CA GLY A 189 36.95 14.17 0.03
C GLY A 189 37.65 13.33 -1.04
N GLY A 190 38.04 12.08 -0.75
CA GLY A 190 38.99 11.34 -1.56
C GLY A 190 38.41 10.48 -2.68
N ASN A 191 37.13 10.11 -2.67
CA ASN A 191 36.53 9.35 -3.78
C ASN A 191 34.99 9.22 -3.73
N LEU A 192 34.28 10.34 -3.89
CA LEU A 192 32.81 10.33 -3.91
C LEU A 192 32.25 9.43 -5.02
N ALA A 193 32.90 9.41 -6.19
CA ALA A 193 32.49 8.57 -7.31
C ALA A 193 32.55 7.07 -6.97
N ASP A 194 33.65 6.56 -6.45
CA ASP A 194 33.77 5.14 -6.07
C ASP A 194 32.81 4.76 -4.94
N ALA A 195 32.57 5.67 -3.99
CA ALA A 195 31.60 5.43 -2.91
C ALA A 195 30.18 5.26 -3.47
N LEU A 196 29.75 6.17 -4.35
CA LEU A 196 28.44 6.10 -5.02
C LEU A 196 28.29 4.84 -5.88
N GLU A 197 29.34 4.46 -6.61
CA GLU A 197 29.34 3.26 -7.45
C GLU A 197 29.21 1.96 -6.63
N ARG A 198 29.92 1.87 -5.50
CA ARG A 198 29.82 0.71 -4.58
C ARG A 198 28.42 0.57 -3.99
N ILE A 199 27.79 1.67 -3.60
CA ILE A 199 26.41 1.65 -3.07
C ILE A 199 25.44 1.24 -4.16
N ALA A 200 25.57 1.82 -5.35
CA ALA A 200 24.71 1.48 -6.47
C ALA A 200 24.79 -0.02 -6.80
N ALA A 201 26.00 -0.59 -6.81
CA ALA A 201 26.20 -2.03 -6.97
C ALA A 201 25.51 -2.84 -5.85
N ASN A 202 25.63 -2.40 -4.59
CA ASN A 202 24.98 -3.06 -3.45
C ASN A 202 23.44 -3.03 -3.55
N LEU A 203 22.86 -1.86 -3.84
CA LEU A 203 21.41 -1.70 -4.00
C LEU A 203 20.89 -2.50 -5.20
N ARG A 204 21.62 -2.51 -6.32
CA ARG A 204 21.26 -3.30 -7.50
C ARG A 204 21.28 -4.80 -7.21
N ALA A 205 22.29 -5.28 -6.48
CA ALA A 205 22.36 -6.67 -6.03
C ALA A 205 21.19 -7.03 -5.11
N ARG A 206 20.85 -6.17 -4.14
CA ARG A 206 19.67 -6.35 -3.27
C ARG A 206 18.37 -6.39 -4.07
N LEU A 207 18.19 -5.50 -5.04
CA LEU A 207 17.00 -5.48 -5.89
C LEU A 207 16.88 -6.75 -6.74
N LEU A 208 18.00 -7.26 -7.27
CA LEU A 208 18.04 -8.51 -8.01
C LEU A 208 17.63 -9.70 -7.14
N ILE A 209 18.15 -9.77 -5.90
CA ILE A 209 17.78 -10.80 -4.93
C ILE A 209 16.28 -10.76 -4.63
N HIS A 210 15.72 -9.57 -4.35
CA HIS A 210 14.29 -9.40 -4.12
C HIS A 210 13.44 -9.85 -5.32
N ARG A 211 13.81 -9.44 -6.53
CA ARG A 211 13.13 -9.86 -7.76
C ARG A 211 13.19 -11.38 -7.94
N ARG A 212 14.34 -12.00 -7.64
CA ARG A 212 14.52 -13.45 -7.73
C ARG A 212 13.67 -14.19 -6.69
N ILE A 213 13.63 -13.72 -5.45
CA ILE A 213 12.75 -14.26 -4.40
C ILE A 213 11.28 -14.15 -4.83
N HIS A 214 10.84 -12.99 -5.32
CA HIS A 214 9.48 -12.81 -5.81
C HIS A 214 9.14 -13.75 -6.98
N ALA A 215 10.05 -13.93 -7.94
CA ALA A 215 9.82 -14.83 -9.07
C ALA A 215 9.73 -16.30 -8.61
N LEU A 216 10.67 -16.75 -7.78
CA LEU A 216 10.70 -18.13 -7.27
C LEU A 216 9.49 -18.44 -6.37
N THR A 217 9.10 -17.50 -5.51
CA THR A 217 7.91 -17.66 -4.65
C THR A 217 6.62 -17.60 -5.46
N ALA A 218 6.54 -16.80 -6.54
CA ALA A 218 5.38 -16.79 -7.42
C ALA A 218 5.15 -18.16 -8.10
N GLN A 219 6.22 -18.81 -8.55
CA GLN A 219 6.16 -20.17 -9.11
C GLN A 219 5.64 -21.18 -8.07
N GLY A 220 6.22 -21.19 -6.86
CA GLY A 220 5.77 -22.09 -5.79
C GLY A 220 4.32 -21.84 -5.36
N ARG A 221 3.90 -20.57 -5.30
CA ARG A 221 2.50 -20.19 -5.05
C ARG A 221 1.55 -20.72 -6.12
N LEU A 222 1.93 -20.62 -7.39
CA LEU A 222 1.08 -21.11 -8.48
C LEU A 222 0.91 -22.63 -8.39
N GLN A 223 1.99 -23.38 -8.15
CA GLN A 223 1.91 -24.83 -7.95
C GLN A 223 1.03 -25.20 -6.75
N ALA A 224 1.17 -24.48 -5.63
CA ALA A 224 0.31 -24.67 -4.46
C ALA A 224 -1.17 -24.41 -4.76
N TRP A 225 -1.49 -23.37 -5.52
CA TRP A 225 -2.86 -23.07 -5.95
C TRP A 225 -3.43 -24.16 -6.86
N VAL A 226 -2.62 -24.68 -7.79
CA VAL A 226 -3.05 -25.78 -8.68
C VAL A 226 -3.34 -27.05 -7.88
N VAL A 227 -2.45 -27.43 -6.96
CA VAL A 227 -2.61 -28.64 -6.14
C VAL A 227 -3.77 -28.49 -5.16
N GLY A 228 -3.89 -27.37 -4.45
CA GLY A 228 -4.99 -27.14 -3.51
C GLY A 228 -6.37 -26.98 -4.17
N ALA A 229 -6.42 -26.60 -5.45
CA ALA A 229 -7.67 -26.59 -6.21
C ALA A 229 -8.10 -27.99 -6.68
N LEU A 230 -7.20 -28.97 -6.66
CA LEU A 230 -7.40 -30.29 -7.25
C LEU A 230 -8.54 -31.08 -6.60
N PRO A 231 -8.69 -31.17 -5.26
CA PRO A 231 -9.82 -31.86 -4.64
C PRO A 231 -11.18 -31.22 -4.98
N LEU A 232 -11.19 -29.90 -5.14
CA LEU A 232 -12.39 -29.16 -5.53
C LEU A 232 -12.80 -29.49 -6.97
N VAL A 233 -11.83 -29.47 -7.90
CA VAL A 233 -12.06 -29.81 -9.31
C VAL A 233 -12.49 -31.27 -9.46
N ILE A 234 -11.81 -32.19 -8.78
CA ILE A 234 -12.18 -33.62 -8.79
C ILE A 234 -13.54 -33.84 -8.16
N GLY A 235 -13.84 -33.19 -7.01
CA GLY A 235 -15.15 -33.29 -6.36
C GLY A 235 -16.29 -32.83 -7.28
N LEU A 236 -16.11 -31.71 -7.98
CA LEU A 236 -17.09 -31.22 -8.96
C LEU A 236 -17.21 -32.13 -10.19
N ALA A 237 -16.11 -32.74 -10.64
CA ALA A 237 -16.13 -33.70 -11.74
C ALA A 237 -16.86 -34.98 -11.35
N LEU A 238 -16.55 -35.56 -10.18
CA LEU A 238 -17.19 -36.76 -9.66
C LEU A 238 -18.67 -36.54 -9.37
N GLN A 239 -19.09 -35.33 -8.99
CA GLN A 239 -20.51 -35.01 -8.86
C GLN A 239 -21.28 -35.17 -10.18
N ARG A 240 -20.62 -34.99 -11.33
CA ARG A 240 -21.23 -35.21 -12.66
C ARG A 240 -21.04 -36.61 -13.20
N LEU A 241 -19.89 -37.24 -12.94
CA LEU A 241 -19.54 -38.56 -13.46
C LEU A 241 -20.16 -39.69 -12.63
N GLU A 242 -20.18 -39.56 -11.31
CA GLU A 242 -20.59 -40.58 -10.34
C GLU A 242 -21.55 -39.99 -9.29
N PRO A 243 -22.76 -39.55 -9.69
CA PRO A 243 -23.69 -38.84 -8.80
C PRO A 243 -24.17 -39.70 -7.63
N GLU A 244 -24.31 -41.02 -7.81
CA GLU A 244 -24.75 -41.94 -6.75
C GLU A 244 -23.71 -42.06 -5.63
N ALA A 245 -22.44 -42.25 -5.99
CA ALA A 245 -21.34 -42.29 -5.01
C ALA A 245 -21.20 -40.96 -4.26
N MET A 246 -21.40 -39.84 -4.95
CA MET A 246 -21.27 -38.52 -4.36
C MET A 246 -22.47 -38.16 -3.48
N GLN A 247 -23.68 -38.62 -3.80
CA GLN A 247 -24.85 -38.51 -2.90
C GLN A 247 -24.61 -39.19 -1.56
N ALA A 248 -23.99 -40.37 -1.55
CA ALA A 248 -23.62 -41.05 -0.31
C ALA A 248 -22.66 -40.21 0.55
N MET A 249 -21.75 -39.45 -0.05
CA MET A 249 -20.85 -38.54 0.69
C MET A 249 -21.58 -37.36 1.35
N TRP A 250 -22.64 -36.83 0.73
CA TRP A 250 -23.41 -35.71 1.30
C TRP A 250 -24.43 -36.12 2.36
N GLN A 251 -24.96 -37.34 2.26
CA GLN A 251 -26.10 -37.78 3.09
C GLN A 251 -25.71 -38.69 4.26
N THR A 252 -24.52 -39.30 4.24
CA THR A 252 -24.09 -40.22 5.30
C THR A 252 -23.16 -39.56 6.32
N PRO A 253 -23.26 -39.88 7.62
CA PRO A 253 -22.35 -39.35 8.64
C PRO A 253 -20.87 -39.66 8.35
N ALA A 254 -20.59 -40.82 7.74
CA ALA A 254 -19.25 -41.20 7.30
C ALA A 254 -18.70 -40.27 6.21
N GLY A 255 -19.56 -39.86 5.26
CA GLY A 255 -19.21 -38.91 4.21
C GLY A 255 -18.82 -37.52 4.74
N TRP A 256 -19.56 -37.01 5.73
CA TRP A 256 -19.19 -35.78 6.45
C TRP A 256 -17.83 -35.90 7.15
N GLY A 257 -17.52 -37.06 7.72
CA GLY A 257 -16.21 -37.34 8.32
C GLY A 257 -15.06 -37.27 7.31
N VAL A 258 -15.25 -37.86 6.12
CA VAL A 258 -14.27 -37.80 5.03
C VAL A 258 -14.10 -36.38 4.50
N LEU A 259 -15.19 -35.64 4.28
CA LEU A 259 -15.13 -34.24 3.84
C LEU A 259 -14.42 -33.35 4.87
N ALA A 260 -14.70 -33.53 6.16
CA ALA A 260 -14.00 -32.80 7.22
C ALA A 260 -12.50 -33.11 7.23
N LEU A 261 -12.11 -34.38 7.02
CA LEU A 261 -10.71 -34.79 6.91
C LEU A 261 -10.02 -34.15 5.70
N ILE A 262 -10.68 -34.11 4.53
CA ILE A 262 -10.16 -33.46 3.32
C ILE A 262 -9.92 -31.97 3.57
N VAL A 263 -10.92 -31.27 4.14
CA VAL A 263 -10.81 -29.84 4.44
C VAL A 263 -9.69 -29.58 5.46
N LEU A 264 -9.56 -30.42 6.49
CA LEU A 264 -8.49 -30.31 7.48
C LEU A 264 -7.11 -30.46 6.82
N LEU A 265 -6.93 -31.48 5.98
CA LEU A 265 -5.67 -31.72 5.27
C LEU A 265 -5.33 -30.57 4.31
N GLU A 266 -6.32 -30.04 3.58
CA GLU A 266 -6.15 -28.86 2.73
C GLU A 266 -5.72 -27.63 3.53
N VAL A 267 -6.40 -27.35 4.65
CA VAL A 267 -6.05 -26.21 5.53
C VAL A 267 -4.63 -26.36 6.08
N VAL A 268 -4.24 -27.56 6.52
CA VAL A 268 -2.88 -27.84 7.00
C VAL A 268 -1.86 -27.68 5.87
N GLY A 269 -2.16 -28.18 4.67
CA GLY A 269 -1.30 -28.04 3.50
C GLY A 269 -1.08 -26.57 3.12
N VAL A 270 -2.14 -25.79 3.00
CA VAL A 270 -2.08 -24.34 2.73
C VAL A 270 -1.32 -23.61 3.84
N TRP A 271 -1.52 -23.99 5.10
CA TRP A 271 -0.79 -23.42 6.23
C TRP A 271 0.72 -23.69 6.17
N MET A 272 1.12 -24.94 5.89
CA MET A 272 2.54 -25.32 5.73
C MET A 272 3.18 -24.56 4.56
N ILE A 273 2.49 -24.47 3.43
CA ILE A 273 2.97 -23.74 2.25
C ILE A 273 3.18 -22.26 2.60
N ARG A 274 2.22 -21.61 3.27
CA ARG A 274 2.37 -20.22 3.73
C ARG A 274 3.53 -20.05 4.71
N ARG A 275 3.79 -21.04 5.58
CA ARG A 275 4.90 -21.02 6.54
C ARG A 275 6.25 -21.06 5.83
N VAL A 276 6.42 -21.95 4.84
CA VAL A 276 7.67 -22.12 4.09
C VAL A 276 7.95 -20.92 3.19
N MET A 277 6.92 -20.32 2.58
CA MET A 277 7.08 -19.20 1.66
C MET A 277 7.30 -17.84 2.32
N ARG A 278 7.20 -17.75 3.64
CA ARG A 278 7.50 -16.50 4.37
C ARG A 278 9.01 -16.40 4.55
N ILE A 279 9.68 -16.03 3.46
CA ILE A 279 11.09 -15.68 3.45
C ILE A 279 11.18 -14.23 3.94
N GLU A 280 11.65 -14.04 5.17
CA GLU A 280 12.07 -12.73 5.67
C GLU A 280 13.40 -12.38 4.98
N VAL A 281 13.45 -11.19 4.37
CA VAL A 281 14.67 -10.59 3.81
C VAL A 281 15.03 -9.39 4.67
#